data_AF-A0A7Y5HEH2-F1
#
_entry.id   AF-A0A7Y5HEH2-F1
#
_cell.length_a   1.000
_cell.length_b   1.000
_cell.length_c   1.000
_cell.angle_alpha   90.00
_cell.angle_beta   90.00
_cell.angle_gamma   90.00
#
_symmetry.space_group_name_H-M   'P 1'
#
loop_
_entity.id
_entity.type
_entity.pdbx_description
1 polymer ?
#
loop_
_entity_poly.entity_id
_entity_poly.type
_entity_poly.pdbx_seq_one_letter_code
_entity_poly.pdbx_strand_id
1 'polypeptide(L)'
;MGLVKIPGASFGFAADGGTLTVTTFNIDAANDRLGYRFVLNLAKTLSSITVYCSSVTGAPIAADAVCEIYAAGADGNPTGAALASVVAAGAPAVGEIVFSGFGLALTAGTAYWAVFKNVNASPAANFYRLLHPTASAIPSGISGQAGNAGWAVSTSTDGGGTWSSVAAGAVGMVLAFSDLSVTGWLHSAVTTTPVGDGIYATRKQALRLTTPAGCSMNVLGVCFPTVAKTGSPTGFLLATLRAAADDSVLGTSFQFSCNTPPGNSQWVALFGSPIVIPPSSDIRIAIQESAQADASGNRYNLRTMDLTTAGRTVVPHSARYSYYDGANWTDDAGRILPVSLILDEVPFTAVAAAGGGRSPGLFGYGF
;
A
#
# COMPACT_ATOMS: atom_id res chain seq x y z
N MET A 1 -9.22 14.46 -26.40
CA MET A 1 -9.28 14.00 -25.00
C MET A 1 -8.00 14.46 -24.31
N GLY A 2 -8.07 15.55 -23.56
CA GLY A 2 -6.94 16.00 -22.73
C GLY A 2 -6.95 15.24 -21.42
N LEU A 3 -5.80 14.72 -21.00
CA LEU A 3 -5.60 14.22 -19.63
C LEU A 3 -5.76 15.41 -18.69
N VAL A 4 -6.87 15.45 -17.96
CA VAL A 4 -7.08 16.44 -16.90
C VAL A 4 -6.19 16.03 -15.73
N LYS A 5 -5.10 16.77 -15.53
CA LYS A 5 -4.35 16.75 -14.27
C LYS A 5 -5.25 17.39 -13.22
N ILE A 6 -5.91 16.58 -12.40
CA ILE A 6 -6.70 17.05 -11.25
C ILE A 6 -5.69 17.35 -10.13
N PRO A 7 -5.48 18.61 -9.72
CA PRO A 7 -4.76 18.92 -8.50
C PRO A 7 -5.63 18.48 -7.31
N GLY A 8 -5.09 17.65 -6.41
CA GLY A 8 -5.80 17.13 -5.24
C GLY A 8 -4.87 16.31 -4.36
N ALA A 9 -4.99 16.43 -3.04
CA ALA A 9 -4.33 15.51 -2.12
C ALA A 9 -5.09 14.17 -2.14
N SER A 10 -4.41 13.03 -2.25
CA SER A 10 -5.05 11.73 -2.08
C SER A 10 -4.89 11.26 -0.63
N PHE A 11 -5.99 10.93 0.03
CA PHE A 11 -5.99 10.31 1.36
C PHE A 11 -6.37 8.84 1.21
N GLY A 12 -5.41 7.95 1.34
CA GLY A 12 -5.62 6.51 1.28
C GLY A 12 -4.57 5.77 0.46
N PHE A 13 -4.87 4.52 0.13
CA PHE A 13 -3.91 3.59 -0.45
C PHE A 13 -3.89 3.72 -1.97
N ALA A 14 -3.00 4.56 -2.50
CA ALA A 14 -2.74 4.58 -3.92
C ALA A 14 -1.75 3.44 -4.24
N ALA A 15 -2.27 2.25 -4.56
CA ALA A 15 -1.48 1.30 -5.32
C ALA A 15 -1.39 1.86 -6.74
N ASP A 16 -0.17 2.18 -7.21
CA ASP A 16 0.07 2.61 -8.60
C ASP A 16 -0.67 1.68 -9.57
N GLY A 17 -1.26 2.25 -10.62
CA GLY A 17 -2.33 1.66 -11.41
C GLY A 17 -1.95 0.50 -12.34
N GLY A 18 -1.25 -0.49 -11.81
CA GLY A 18 -1.10 -1.82 -12.35
C GLY A 18 -1.64 -2.88 -11.40
N THR A 19 -1.63 -4.14 -11.84
CA THR A 19 -1.97 -5.27 -10.95
C THR A 19 -0.94 -5.35 -9.86
N LEU A 20 -1.37 -5.10 -8.63
CA LEU A 20 -0.59 -5.48 -7.46
C LEU A 20 -0.51 -7.01 -7.46
N THR A 21 0.66 -7.52 -7.84
CA THR A 21 1.01 -8.92 -7.75
C THR A 21 2.02 -9.06 -6.64
N VAL A 22 1.94 -10.15 -5.89
CA VAL A 22 2.95 -10.48 -4.89
C VAL A 22 3.95 -11.43 -5.51
N THR A 23 5.22 -11.08 -5.45
CA THR A 23 6.33 -11.91 -5.88
C THR A 23 7.21 -12.22 -4.67
N THR A 24 7.99 -13.30 -4.75
CA THR A 24 8.98 -13.65 -3.75
C THR A 24 10.37 -13.50 -4.35
N PHE A 25 11.26 -12.85 -3.62
CA PHE A 25 12.69 -12.86 -3.94
C PHE A 25 13.40 -13.89 -3.07
N ASN A 26 14.16 -14.78 -3.71
CA ASN A 26 15.01 -15.72 -2.99
C ASN A 26 16.30 -15.01 -2.60
N ILE A 27 16.70 -15.15 -1.34
CA ILE A 27 18.02 -14.71 -0.89
C ILE A 27 18.86 -15.96 -0.64
N ASP A 28 19.07 -16.73 -1.71
CA ASP A 28 19.64 -18.08 -1.69
C ASP A 28 21.09 -18.14 -2.23
N ALA A 29 21.64 -17.03 -2.69
CA ALA A 29 23.07 -16.87 -2.96
C ALA A 29 23.71 -15.78 -2.08
N ALA A 30 25.03 -15.89 -1.86
CA ALA A 30 25.79 -14.96 -1.01
C ALA A 30 25.74 -13.50 -1.51
N ASN A 31 25.46 -13.33 -2.80
CA ASN A 31 25.43 -12.06 -3.51
C ASN A 31 24.00 -11.56 -3.78
N ASP A 32 22.98 -12.31 -3.39
CA ASP A 32 21.60 -11.88 -3.57
C ASP A 32 21.24 -10.76 -2.60
N ARG A 33 20.64 -9.70 -3.13
CA ARG A 33 20.19 -8.53 -2.38
C ARG A 33 18.80 -8.13 -2.85
N LEU A 34 17.92 -7.89 -1.88
CA LEU A 34 16.65 -7.22 -2.11
C LEU A 34 16.70 -5.83 -1.46
N GLY A 35 16.55 -4.78 -2.25
CA GLY A 35 16.48 -3.41 -1.78
C GLY A 35 15.05 -2.88 -1.84
N TYR A 36 14.62 -2.19 -0.78
CA TYR A 36 13.44 -1.34 -0.79
C TYR A 36 13.84 0.12 -0.57
N ARG A 37 13.43 0.99 -1.49
CA ARG A 37 13.66 2.43 -1.41
C ARG A 37 12.60 3.09 -0.52
N PHE A 38 13.01 4.08 0.26
CA PHE A 38 12.12 4.94 1.01
C PHE A 38 12.63 6.38 1.07
N VAL A 39 11.71 7.32 1.28
CA VAL A 39 11.98 8.75 1.47
C VAL A 39 11.11 9.22 2.62
N LEU A 40 11.71 9.90 3.60
CA LEU A 40 10.94 10.46 4.71
C LEU A 40 10.51 11.88 4.44
N ASN A 41 9.32 12.20 4.91
CA ASN A 41 8.76 13.55 4.94
C ASN A 41 9.38 14.41 6.07
N LEU A 42 9.77 13.79 7.18
CA LEU A 42 10.35 14.47 8.33
C LEU A 42 11.67 13.78 8.71
N ALA A 43 12.57 14.54 9.32
CA ALA A 43 13.77 13.95 9.89
C ALA A 43 13.36 13.07 11.08
N LYS A 44 13.88 11.85 11.12
CA LYS A 44 13.55 10.82 12.12
C LYS A 44 14.77 9.96 12.39
N THR A 45 14.85 9.33 13.55
CA THR A 45 15.84 8.28 13.81
C THR A 45 15.20 6.93 13.60
N LEU A 46 15.74 6.14 12.67
CA LEU A 46 15.30 4.77 12.42
C LEU A 46 15.61 3.89 13.63
N SER A 47 14.62 3.12 14.08
CA SER A 47 14.73 2.18 15.22
C SER A 47 14.66 0.73 14.75
N SER A 48 13.68 0.39 13.91
CA SER A 48 13.53 -0.95 13.36
C SER A 48 12.94 -0.97 11.96
N ILE A 49 13.18 -2.09 11.26
CA ILE A 49 12.54 -2.43 9.99
C ILE A 49 11.95 -3.83 10.10
N THR A 50 10.71 -4.00 9.67
CA THR A 50 10.02 -5.28 9.63
C THR A 50 9.65 -5.64 8.19
N VAL A 51 9.92 -6.87 7.78
CA VAL A 51 9.56 -7.44 6.46
C VAL A 51 8.84 -8.77 6.63
N TYR A 52 8.23 -9.27 5.55
CA TYR A 52 7.50 -10.52 5.56
C TYR A 52 8.29 -11.60 4.81
N CYS A 53 8.56 -12.69 5.53
CA CYS A 53 9.15 -13.89 5.01
C CYS A 53 8.06 -14.90 4.64
N SER A 54 7.99 -15.26 3.36
CA SER A 54 6.98 -16.17 2.85
C SER A 54 7.33 -17.64 3.07
N SER A 55 8.62 -17.98 3.10
CA SER A 55 9.11 -19.34 3.31
C SER A 55 10.57 -19.33 3.75
N VAL A 56 10.97 -20.40 4.43
CA VAL A 56 12.34 -20.66 4.87
C VAL A 56 12.74 -22.07 4.42
N THR A 57 13.98 -22.22 3.97
CA THR A 57 14.60 -23.50 3.64
C THR A 57 15.80 -23.70 4.58
N GLY A 58 15.94 -24.90 5.15
CA GLY A 58 16.99 -25.19 6.12
C GLY A 58 16.69 -24.57 7.49
N ALA A 59 17.75 -24.19 8.21
CA ALA A 59 17.66 -23.62 9.55
C ALA A 59 18.58 -22.38 9.68
N PRO A 60 18.31 -21.29 8.93
CA PRO A 60 19.08 -20.06 9.07
C PRO A 60 18.95 -19.52 10.50
N ILE A 61 20.06 -18.96 11.01
CA ILE A 61 20.10 -18.30 12.32
C ILE A 61 19.92 -16.79 12.16
N ALA A 62 19.70 -16.08 13.27
CA ALA A 62 19.50 -14.63 13.27
C ALA A 62 20.62 -13.87 12.55
N ALA A 63 21.88 -14.29 12.76
CA ALA A 63 23.06 -13.68 12.16
C ALA A 63 23.15 -13.86 10.63
N ASP A 64 22.41 -14.83 10.06
CA ASP A 64 22.39 -15.05 8.62
C ASP A 64 21.58 -13.98 7.90
N ALA A 65 20.54 -13.44 8.53
CA ALA A 65 19.71 -12.39 7.96
C ALA A 65 20.22 -11.01 8.38
N VAL A 66 20.67 -10.21 7.41
CA VAL A 66 21.20 -8.86 7.64
C VAL A 66 20.38 -7.84 6.86
N CYS A 67 20.08 -6.71 7.50
CA CYS A 67 19.52 -5.53 6.88
C CYS A 67 20.52 -4.37 6.97
N GLU A 68 20.79 -3.74 5.83
CA GLU A 68 21.70 -2.60 5.72
C GLU A 68 20.98 -1.39 5.14
N ILE A 69 21.33 -0.20 5.63
CA ILE A 69 20.82 1.05 5.09
C ILE A 69 21.87 1.67 4.18
N TYR A 70 21.48 2.03 2.97
CA TYR A 70 22.32 2.72 2.00
C TYR A 70 21.71 4.05 1.59
N ALA A 71 22.56 4.98 1.15
CA ALA A 71 22.10 6.14 0.39
C ALA A 71 21.68 5.70 -1.02
N ALA A 72 20.74 6.44 -1.63
CA ALA A 72 20.48 6.32 -3.05
C ALA A 72 21.55 7.06 -3.87
N GLY A 73 22.08 6.41 -4.91
CA GLY A 73 22.99 7.00 -5.89
C GLY A 73 22.27 7.87 -6.91
N ALA A 74 23.05 8.47 -7.82
CA ALA A 74 22.53 9.31 -8.90
C ALA A 74 21.63 8.54 -9.88
N ASP A 75 21.85 7.24 -10.03
CA ASP A 75 21.01 6.31 -10.80
C ASP A 75 19.78 5.82 -10.03
N GLY A 76 19.62 6.28 -8.78
CA GLY A 76 18.50 5.95 -7.90
C GLY A 76 18.67 4.65 -7.11
N ASN A 77 19.70 3.83 -7.37
CA ASN A 77 19.94 2.55 -6.70
C ASN A 77 20.81 2.69 -5.43
N PRO A 78 20.93 1.64 -4.58
CA PRO A 78 21.86 1.66 -3.45
C PRO A 78 23.30 1.94 -3.89
N THR A 79 24.00 2.84 -3.19
CA THR A 79 25.40 3.17 -3.50
C THR A 79 26.25 3.35 -2.24
N GLY A 80 27.57 3.25 -2.41
CA GLY A 80 28.55 3.49 -1.35
C GLY A 80 28.58 2.42 -0.26
N ALA A 81 29.14 2.79 0.89
CA ALA A 81 29.14 1.93 2.08
C ALA A 81 27.79 1.98 2.80
N ALA A 82 27.45 0.90 3.51
CA ALA A 82 26.27 0.88 4.36
C ALA A 82 26.40 1.94 5.48
N LEU A 83 25.36 2.75 5.64
CA LEU A 83 25.21 3.76 6.69
C LEU A 83 24.87 3.13 8.05
N ALA A 84 24.21 1.97 8.02
CA ALA A 84 23.92 1.14 9.18
C ALA A 84 23.80 -0.31 8.75
N SER A 85 24.10 -1.25 9.66
CA SER A 85 23.97 -2.69 9.44
C SER A 85 23.47 -3.35 10.72
N VAL A 86 22.41 -4.15 10.60
CA VAL A 86 21.74 -4.81 11.72
C VAL A 86 21.40 -6.25 11.33
N VAL A 87 21.62 -7.18 12.24
CA VAL A 87 21.16 -8.58 12.11
C VAL A 87 19.70 -8.70 12.54
N ALA A 88 18.99 -9.72 12.04
CA ALA A 88 17.63 -9.97 12.50
C ALA A 88 17.58 -10.21 14.01
N ALA A 89 16.49 -9.81 14.66
CA ALA A 89 16.28 -9.98 16.10
C ALA A 89 16.10 -11.47 16.51
N GLY A 90 15.82 -12.33 15.54
CA GLY A 90 15.64 -13.78 15.72
C GLY A 90 15.92 -14.53 14.43
N ALA A 91 15.95 -15.87 14.53
CA ALA A 91 16.10 -16.73 13.37
C ALA A 91 14.97 -16.50 12.36
N PRO A 92 15.25 -16.38 11.05
CA PRO A 92 14.21 -16.26 10.04
C PRO A 92 13.19 -17.40 10.12
N ALA A 93 11.91 -17.04 10.14
CA ALA A 93 10.77 -17.95 10.12
C ALA A 93 9.70 -17.40 9.17
N VAL A 94 8.74 -18.24 8.76
CA VAL A 94 7.58 -17.76 8.01
C VAL A 94 6.82 -16.74 8.86
N GLY A 95 6.53 -15.58 8.28
CA GLY A 95 5.92 -14.46 9.00
C GLY A 95 6.81 -13.22 9.01
N GLU A 96 6.83 -12.49 10.11
CA GLU A 96 7.57 -11.24 10.23
C GLU A 96 9.04 -11.48 10.61
N ILE A 97 9.97 -10.85 9.89
CA ILE A 97 11.37 -10.73 10.31
C ILE A 97 11.58 -9.28 10.74
N VAL A 98 12.05 -9.09 11.98
CA VAL A 98 12.33 -7.78 12.56
C VAL A 98 13.83 -7.55 12.63
N PHE A 99 14.28 -6.42 12.11
CA PHE A 99 15.63 -5.89 12.23
C PHE A 99 15.57 -4.68 13.16
N SER A 100 16.01 -4.83 14.40
CA SER A 100 15.89 -3.82 15.46
C SER A 100 17.24 -3.38 15.98
N GLY A 101 17.33 -2.17 16.52
CA GLY A 101 18.56 -1.62 17.07
C GLY A 101 19.28 -0.67 16.11
N PHE A 102 18.57 -0.18 15.09
CA PHE A 102 19.05 0.97 14.35
C PHE A 102 19.11 2.21 15.27
N GLY A 103 20.07 3.07 15.00
CA GLY A 103 20.21 4.40 15.62
C GLY A 103 20.50 5.49 14.57
N LEU A 104 20.15 5.22 13.31
CA LEU A 104 20.51 6.05 12.17
C LEU A 104 19.56 7.24 12.06
N ALA A 105 20.09 8.46 12.19
CA ALA A 105 19.36 9.68 11.90
C ALA A 105 19.17 9.83 10.38
N LEU A 106 17.91 9.91 9.96
CA LEU A 106 17.50 10.05 8.57
C LEU A 106 17.03 11.48 8.31
N THR A 107 17.42 12.01 7.15
CA THR A 107 17.11 13.38 6.72
C THR A 107 15.82 13.40 5.91
N ALA A 108 14.99 14.42 6.15
CA ALA A 108 13.77 14.66 5.36
C ALA A 108 14.11 14.89 3.88
N GLY A 109 13.34 14.30 2.98
CA GLY A 109 13.49 14.43 1.53
C GLY A 109 14.66 13.65 0.93
N THR A 110 15.52 13.04 1.74
CA THR A 110 16.61 12.18 1.27
C THR A 110 16.11 10.76 1.00
N ALA A 111 16.56 10.18 -0.12
CA ALA A 111 16.24 8.81 -0.48
C ALA A 111 17.27 7.83 0.09
N TYR A 112 16.74 6.77 0.71
CA TYR A 112 17.51 5.70 1.31
C TYR A 112 17.02 4.35 0.79
N TRP A 113 17.84 3.33 0.99
CA TRP A 113 17.52 1.94 0.68
C TRP A 113 17.71 1.07 1.91
N ALA A 114 16.71 0.24 2.21
CA ALA A 114 16.86 -0.90 3.12
C ALA A 114 17.18 -2.14 2.28
N VAL A 115 18.38 -2.69 2.44
CA VAL A 115 18.91 -3.81 1.67
C VAL A 115 18.99 -5.05 2.55
N PHE A 116 18.30 -6.11 2.14
CA PHE A 116 18.23 -7.39 2.83
C PHE A 116 19.16 -8.40 2.15
N LYS A 117 19.91 -9.14 2.96
CA LYS A 117 20.88 -10.14 2.48
C LYS A 117 21.02 -11.33 3.43
N ASN A 118 21.39 -12.46 2.84
CA ASN A 118 21.72 -13.69 3.54
C ASN A 118 23.25 -13.85 3.56
N VAL A 119 23.85 -13.79 4.75
CA VAL A 119 25.30 -13.91 4.95
C VAL A 119 25.71 -15.31 5.42
N ASN A 120 24.79 -16.28 5.40
CA ASN A 120 25.11 -17.67 5.68
C ASN A 120 26.24 -18.16 4.76
N ALA A 121 27.13 -19.02 5.26
CA ALA A 121 28.24 -19.59 4.49
C ALA A 121 27.79 -20.56 3.37
N SER A 122 26.56 -21.07 3.43
CA SER A 122 25.93 -21.96 2.46
C SER A 122 24.48 -21.54 2.19
N PRO A 123 24.29 -20.36 1.58
CA PRO A 123 22.97 -19.73 1.48
C PRO A 123 22.01 -20.58 0.63
N ALA A 124 22.50 -21.36 -0.34
CA ALA A 124 21.63 -22.22 -1.16
C ALA A 124 20.93 -23.33 -0.34
N ALA A 125 21.48 -23.71 0.82
CA ALA A 125 20.91 -24.72 1.70
C ALA A 125 20.18 -24.13 2.92
N ASN A 126 20.51 -22.89 3.32
CA ASN A 126 19.90 -22.18 4.44
C ASN A 126 19.54 -20.76 4.01
N PHE A 127 18.28 -20.56 3.62
CA PHE A 127 17.80 -19.27 3.12
C PHE A 127 16.36 -19.00 3.50
N TYR A 128 15.98 -17.74 3.30
CA TYR A 128 14.63 -17.25 3.48
C TYR A 128 14.20 -16.50 2.22
N ARG A 129 12.90 -16.51 1.95
CA ARG A 129 12.30 -15.78 0.83
C ARG A 129 11.53 -14.59 1.36
N LEU A 130 11.79 -13.41 0.81
CA LEU A 130 11.07 -12.19 1.17
C LEU A 130 9.96 -11.94 0.16
N LEU A 131 8.79 -11.61 0.70
CA LEU A 131 7.63 -11.22 -0.07
C LEU A 131 7.76 -9.75 -0.45
N HIS A 132 7.65 -9.44 -1.74
CA HIS A 132 7.55 -8.07 -2.19
C HIS A 132 6.46 -7.91 -3.24
N PRO A 133 5.68 -6.82 -3.17
CA PRO A 133 4.76 -6.50 -4.23
C PRO A 133 5.52 -6.05 -5.49
N THR A 134 4.93 -6.32 -6.64
CA THR A 134 5.34 -5.83 -7.96
C THR A 134 4.11 -5.26 -8.65
N ALA A 135 4.21 -4.03 -9.16
CA ALA A 135 3.18 -3.41 -9.98
C ALA A 135 3.61 -3.45 -11.46
N SER A 136 2.72 -3.86 -12.36
CA SER A 136 3.04 -4.04 -13.78
C SER A 136 3.20 -2.74 -14.59
N ALA A 137 3.00 -1.56 -14.00
CA ALA A 137 3.06 -0.29 -14.71
C ALA A 137 3.94 0.71 -13.96
N ILE A 138 5.10 1.00 -14.53
CA ILE A 138 5.83 2.24 -14.25
C ILE A 138 5.10 3.31 -15.07
N PRO A 139 4.57 4.41 -14.48
CA PRO A 139 4.10 5.52 -15.28
C PRO A 139 5.20 5.91 -16.28
N SER A 140 4.87 5.95 -17.58
CA SER A 140 5.84 6.16 -18.67
C SER A 140 6.58 7.52 -18.62
N GLY A 141 6.25 8.39 -17.66
CA GLY A 141 7.01 9.59 -17.32
C GLY A 141 8.11 9.40 -16.25
N ILE A 142 8.21 8.22 -15.63
CA ILE A 142 9.20 7.86 -14.60
C ILE A 142 10.33 6.98 -15.17
N SER A 143 10.15 6.38 -16.35
CA SER A 143 11.25 5.75 -17.09
C SER A 143 12.30 6.81 -17.45
N GLY A 144 13.45 6.79 -16.77
CA GLY A 144 14.51 7.78 -16.91
C GLY A 144 14.56 8.86 -15.83
N GLN A 145 13.63 8.88 -14.87
CA GLN A 145 13.73 9.68 -13.65
C GLN A 145 14.13 8.83 -12.45
N ALA A 146 15.41 8.45 -12.41
CA ALA A 146 16.08 8.17 -11.15
C ALA A 146 15.95 9.44 -10.29
N GLY A 147 14.99 9.49 -9.36
CA GLY A 147 14.69 10.77 -8.73
C GLY A 147 13.65 10.78 -7.63
N ASN A 148 12.37 10.95 -7.94
CA ASN A 148 11.59 11.83 -7.07
C ASN A 148 10.23 11.36 -6.54
N ALA A 149 9.84 10.08 -6.64
CA ALA A 149 8.58 9.68 -5.99
C ALA A 149 8.65 8.32 -5.29
N GLY A 150 8.64 8.38 -3.96
CA GLY A 150 8.17 7.30 -3.10
C GLY A 150 9.03 6.03 -3.06
N TRP A 151 8.34 4.90 -3.05
CA TRP A 151 8.89 3.59 -2.75
C TRP A 151 9.18 2.79 -4.01
N ALA A 152 10.26 2.01 -3.98
CA ALA A 152 10.70 1.19 -5.11
C ALA A 152 11.35 -0.10 -4.62
N VAL A 153 11.45 -1.09 -5.52
CA VAL A 153 12.17 -2.35 -5.28
C VAL A 153 13.24 -2.52 -6.34
N SER A 154 14.46 -2.84 -5.89
CA SER A 154 15.58 -3.24 -6.75
C SER A 154 16.16 -4.54 -6.23
N THR A 155 16.65 -5.39 -7.13
CA THR A 155 17.34 -6.63 -6.79
C THR A 155 18.74 -6.63 -7.37
N SER A 156 19.64 -7.36 -6.73
CA SER A 156 21.00 -7.62 -7.23
C SER A 156 21.37 -9.06 -6.94
N THR A 157 22.11 -9.69 -7.84
CA THR A 157 22.63 -11.06 -7.71
C THR A 157 24.16 -11.12 -7.75
N ASP A 158 24.83 -9.95 -7.78
CA ASP A 158 26.28 -9.79 -7.85
C ASP A 158 26.84 -8.99 -6.65
N GLY A 159 26.09 -8.93 -5.55
CA GLY A 159 26.53 -8.30 -4.31
C GLY A 159 26.33 -6.78 -4.30
N GLY A 160 25.52 -6.25 -5.21
CA GLY A 160 25.23 -4.83 -5.36
C GLY A 160 26.08 -4.13 -6.43
N GLY A 161 26.81 -4.88 -7.25
CA GLY A 161 27.55 -4.34 -8.40
C GLY A 161 26.63 -3.85 -9.51
N THR A 162 25.53 -4.58 -9.74
CA THR A 162 24.46 -4.22 -10.66
C THR A 162 23.10 -4.39 -9.98
N TRP A 163 22.19 -3.48 -10.28
CA TRP A 163 20.83 -3.47 -9.74
C TRP A 163 19.81 -3.53 -10.87
N SER A 164 18.85 -4.43 -10.72
CA SER A 164 17.67 -4.53 -11.59
C SER A 164 16.47 -3.97 -10.84
N SER A 165 15.98 -2.82 -11.29
CA SER A 165 14.74 -2.23 -10.74
C SER A 165 13.53 -3.01 -11.25
N VAL A 166 12.74 -3.56 -10.33
CA VAL A 166 11.70 -4.54 -10.66
C VAL A 166 10.32 -3.91 -10.80
N ALA A 167 10.02 -2.83 -10.07
CA ALA A 167 8.81 -2.01 -10.22
C ALA A 167 8.85 -0.78 -9.30
N ALA A 168 8.10 0.27 -9.66
CA ALA A 168 7.74 1.38 -8.76
C ALA A 168 6.40 1.08 -8.07
N GLY A 169 6.20 1.58 -6.85
CA GLY A 169 4.85 1.82 -6.33
C GLY A 169 4.33 0.88 -5.24
N ALA A 170 5.11 -0.07 -4.72
CA ALA A 170 4.65 -0.89 -3.58
C ALA A 170 5.78 -1.37 -2.67
N VAL A 171 5.50 -1.39 -1.37
CA VAL A 171 6.45 -1.76 -0.29
C VAL A 171 5.98 -3.04 0.38
N GLY A 172 6.94 -3.87 0.79
CA GLY A 172 6.72 -5.01 1.68
C GLY A 172 7.50 -4.84 2.99
N MET A 173 7.55 -3.63 3.54
CA MET A 173 8.24 -3.33 4.81
C MET A 173 7.54 -2.26 5.64
N VAL A 174 7.71 -2.35 6.96
CA VAL A 174 7.34 -1.31 7.93
C VAL A 174 8.61 -0.76 8.55
N LEU A 175 8.72 0.57 8.60
CA LEU A 175 9.76 1.32 9.30
C LEU A 175 9.18 1.80 10.63
N ALA A 176 9.91 1.63 11.72
CA ALA A 176 9.61 2.23 13.01
C ALA A 176 10.72 3.18 13.45
N PHE A 177 10.35 4.27 14.10
CA PHE A 177 11.25 5.35 14.49
C PHE A 177 11.37 5.48 16.01
N SER A 178 12.40 6.17 16.48
CA SER A 178 12.67 6.35 17.91
C SER A 178 11.57 7.11 18.67
N ASP A 179 10.73 7.87 17.96
CA ASP A 179 9.58 8.59 18.51
C ASP A 179 8.29 7.76 18.49
N LEU A 180 8.41 6.44 18.29
CA LEU A 180 7.32 5.46 18.20
C LEU A 180 6.41 5.62 16.99
N SER A 181 6.68 6.57 16.08
CA SER A 181 5.98 6.64 14.81
C SER A 181 6.40 5.49 13.90
N VAL A 182 5.51 5.09 13.00
CA VAL A 182 5.71 4.03 12.03
C VAL A 182 5.27 4.49 10.65
N THR A 183 5.88 3.96 9.60
CA THR A 183 5.41 4.15 8.22
C THR A 183 5.73 2.93 7.36
N GLY A 184 5.10 2.82 6.21
CA GLY A 184 5.33 1.72 5.27
C GLY A 184 4.09 0.86 5.06
N TRP A 185 4.32 -0.35 4.55
CA TRP A 185 3.25 -1.27 4.18
C TRP A 185 3.75 -2.71 4.25
N LEU A 186 3.09 -3.55 5.06
CA LEU A 186 3.44 -4.96 5.19
C LEU A 186 2.23 -5.89 5.11
N HIS A 187 2.20 -6.70 4.06
CA HIS A 187 1.15 -7.66 3.78
C HIS A 187 1.73 -9.06 3.62
N SER A 188 0.94 -10.08 3.97
CA SER A 188 1.29 -11.50 3.81
C SER A 188 0.81 -12.08 2.48
N ALA A 189 -0.19 -11.44 1.85
CA ALA A 189 -0.72 -11.82 0.57
C ALA A 189 -1.51 -10.68 -0.09
N VAL A 190 -1.62 -10.74 -1.41
CA VAL A 190 -2.65 -10.02 -2.17
C VAL A 190 -3.63 -11.08 -2.66
N THR A 191 -4.84 -11.04 -2.13
CA THR A 191 -5.90 -11.98 -2.45
C THR A 191 -6.96 -11.30 -3.30
N THR A 192 -7.58 -12.04 -4.22
CA THR A 192 -8.89 -11.63 -4.71
C THR A 192 -9.91 -11.82 -3.60
N THR A 193 -11.00 -11.04 -3.64
CA THR A 193 -12.06 -11.17 -2.63
C THR A 193 -12.46 -12.63 -2.43
N PRO A 194 -12.66 -13.10 -1.18
CA PRO A 194 -13.08 -14.47 -0.93
C PRO A 194 -14.33 -14.85 -1.73
N VAL A 195 -14.48 -16.14 -2.02
CA VAL A 195 -15.66 -16.66 -2.71
C VAL A 195 -16.90 -16.34 -1.89
N GLY A 196 -17.78 -15.51 -2.44
CA GLY A 196 -18.99 -15.03 -1.76
C GLY A 196 -18.99 -13.52 -1.50
N ASP A 197 -17.83 -12.87 -1.49
CA ASP A 197 -17.74 -11.46 -1.12
C ASP A 197 -17.77 -10.51 -2.32
N GLY A 198 -17.91 -11.03 -3.54
CA GLY A 198 -17.98 -10.24 -4.75
C GLY A 198 -19.16 -9.27 -4.79
N ILE A 199 -19.05 -8.25 -5.64
CA ILE A 199 -20.06 -7.24 -5.87
C ILE A 199 -21.00 -7.76 -6.96
N TYR A 200 -22.24 -8.03 -6.56
CA TYR A 200 -23.36 -8.42 -7.41
C TYR A 200 -24.67 -8.21 -6.64
N ALA A 201 -25.78 -7.98 -7.33
CA ALA A 201 -27.07 -7.71 -6.71
C ALA A 201 -26.96 -6.63 -5.61
N THR A 202 -27.42 -6.90 -4.40
CA THR A 202 -27.35 -6.00 -3.25
C THR A 202 -25.99 -5.99 -2.55
N ARG A 203 -25.06 -6.88 -2.90
CA ARG A 203 -23.78 -7.03 -2.20
C ARG A 203 -22.81 -5.90 -2.54
N LYS A 204 -22.00 -5.53 -1.56
CA LYS A 204 -21.06 -4.39 -1.66
C LYS A 204 -19.72 -4.79 -1.04
N GLN A 205 -18.64 -4.19 -1.54
CA GLN A 205 -17.34 -4.22 -0.88
C GLN A 205 -16.93 -2.82 -0.49
N ALA A 206 -16.23 -2.66 0.63
CA ALA A 206 -15.86 -1.36 1.13
C ALA A 206 -14.53 -1.35 1.91
N LEU A 207 -13.96 -0.15 2.01
CA LEU A 207 -13.01 0.22 3.04
C LEU A 207 -13.79 0.95 4.15
N ARG A 208 -13.79 0.44 5.38
CA ARG A 208 -14.27 1.19 6.56
C ARG A 208 -13.08 1.89 7.21
N LEU A 209 -13.22 3.15 7.62
CA LEU A 209 -12.18 3.91 8.31
C LEU A 209 -12.78 5.03 9.17
N THR A 210 -12.01 5.51 10.16
CA THR A 210 -12.40 6.63 11.02
C THR A 210 -11.57 7.87 10.72
N THR A 211 -12.18 8.94 10.21
CA THR A 211 -11.45 10.16 9.82
C THR A 211 -10.63 10.75 10.98
N PRO A 212 -9.53 11.50 10.70
CA PRO A 212 -8.73 12.12 11.75
C PRO A 212 -9.56 13.02 12.69
N ALA A 213 -9.22 13.05 13.98
CA ALA A 213 -9.99 13.81 14.97
C ALA A 213 -9.86 15.34 14.84
N GLY A 214 -8.84 15.84 14.14
CA GLY A 214 -8.55 17.27 14.01
C GLY A 214 -8.84 17.87 12.64
N CYS A 215 -9.41 17.12 11.71
CA CYS A 215 -9.53 17.56 10.33
C CYS A 215 -10.87 17.15 9.70
N SER A 216 -11.55 18.12 9.10
CA SER A 216 -12.66 17.85 8.19
C SER A 216 -12.10 17.56 6.80
N MET A 217 -12.60 16.53 6.13
CA MET A 217 -12.19 16.19 4.77
C MET A 217 -13.25 16.65 3.78
N ASN A 218 -12.84 17.33 2.72
CA ASN A 218 -13.70 17.64 1.59
C ASN A 218 -13.40 16.67 0.44
N VAL A 219 -14.31 15.73 0.19
CA VAL A 219 -14.07 14.57 -0.70
C VAL A 219 -14.76 14.78 -2.04
N LEU A 220 -13.97 14.83 -3.12
CA LEU A 220 -14.44 14.96 -4.50
C LEU A 220 -14.78 13.62 -5.15
N GLY A 221 -14.19 12.54 -4.64
CA GLY A 221 -14.34 11.23 -5.22
C GLY A 221 -13.45 10.21 -4.57
N VAL A 222 -13.36 9.05 -5.20
CA VAL A 222 -12.57 7.92 -4.73
C VAL A 222 -11.79 7.30 -5.88
N CYS A 223 -10.66 6.70 -5.58
CA CYS A 223 -9.87 5.92 -6.51
C CYS A 223 -9.70 4.51 -5.95
N PHE A 224 -9.92 3.49 -6.78
CA PHE A 224 -9.70 2.10 -6.40
C PHE A 224 -8.90 1.36 -7.48
N PRO A 225 -7.90 0.54 -7.10
CA PRO A 225 -7.04 -0.18 -8.02
C PRO A 225 -7.67 -1.53 -8.34
N THR A 226 -7.90 -1.75 -9.62
CA THR A 226 -8.25 -3.06 -10.22
C THR A 226 -9.61 -3.63 -9.79
N VAL A 227 -10.52 -3.70 -10.77
CA VAL A 227 -11.73 -4.50 -10.69
C VAL A 227 -11.57 -5.72 -11.60
N ALA A 228 -11.63 -6.92 -11.01
CA ALA A 228 -11.70 -8.16 -11.75
C ALA A 228 -13.17 -8.56 -11.98
N LYS A 229 -13.45 -9.31 -13.04
CA LYS A 229 -14.78 -9.86 -13.33
C LYS A 229 -14.75 -11.38 -13.21
N THR A 230 -15.83 -11.96 -12.68
CA THR A 230 -16.15 -13.38 -12.81
C THR A 230 -17.41 -13.48 -13.66
N GLY A 231 -17.38 -14.27 -14.72
CA GLY A 231 -18.47 -14.32 -15.70
C GLY A 231 -18.61 -13.02 -16.49
N SER A 232 -19.85 -12.66 -16.81
CA SER A 232 -20.21 -11.49 -17.62
C SER A 232 -21.19 -10.58 -16.87
N PRO A 233 -20.75 -9.87 -15.82
CA PRO A 233 -21.62 -8.93 -15.11
C PRO A 233 -22.10 -7.83 -16.05
N THR A 234 -23.38 -7.47 -15.90
CA THR A 234 -24.10 -6.51 -16.75
C THR A 234 -24.39 -5.20 -16.03
N GLY A 235 -24.40 -5.20 -14.70
CA GLY A 235 -24.64 -4.04 -13.86
C GLY A 235 -23.50 -3.03 -13.93
N PHE A 236 -23.83 -1.75 -14.02
CA PHE A 236 -22.82 -0.69 -13.88
C PHE A 236 -22.33 -0.65 -12.44
N LEU A 237 -21.04 -0.38 -12.24
CA LEU A 237 -20.51 -0.10 -10.91
C LEU A 237 -20.71 1.36 -10.53
N LEU A 238 -20.82 1.63 -9.25
CA LEU A 238 -20.69 2.98 -8.70
C LEU A 238 -19.99 2.91 -7.34
N ALA A 239 -19.36 4.01 -6.95
CA ALA A 239 -18.82 4.20 -5.62
C ALA A 239 -19.82 4.99 -4.77
N THR A 240 -19.90 4.65 -3.50
CA THR A 240 -20.67 5.39 -2.49
C THR A 240 -19.79 5.68 -1.29
N LEU A 241 -20.00 6.85 -0.70
CA LEU A 241 -19.53 7.17 0.62
C LEU A 241 -20.71 7.02 1.59
N ARG A 242 -20.52 6.29 2.68
CA ARG A 242 -21.59 5.92 3.62
C ARG A 242 -21.18 6.19 5.06
N ALA A 243 -22.11 6.59 5.92
CA ALA A 243 -21.87 6.59 7.36
C ALA A 243 -21.85 5.15 7.87
N ALA A 244 -20.87 4.80 8.70
CA ALA A 244 -20.71 3.42 9.14
C ALA A 244 -21.75 2.98 10.17
N ALA A 245 -22.36 3.94 10.88
CA ALA A 245 -23.30 3.70 11.98
C ALA A 245 -24.68 3.20 11.50
N ASP A 246 -25.19 3.76 10.40
CA ASP A 246 -26.55 3.52 9.92
C ASP A 246 -26.63 3.17 8.42
N ASP A 247 -25.49 3.01 7.75
CA ASP A 247 -25.37 2.78 6.29
C ASP A 247 -26.00 3.88 5.42
N SER A 248 -26.27 5.07 5.98
CA SER A 248 -26.79 6.20 5.22
C SER A 248 -25.79 6.64 4.14
N VAL A 249 -26.30 6.93 2.95
CA VAL A 249 -25.47 7.37 1.81
C VAL A 249 -25.17 8.84 1.95
N LEU A 250 -23.89 9.17 2.08
CA LEU A 250 -23.36 10.55 2.12
C LEU A 250 -23.09 11.09 0.71
N GLY A 251 -22.72 10.22 -0.22
CA GLY A 251 -22.46 10.58 -1.61
C GLY A 251 -22.42 9.37 -2.54
N THR A 252 -22.74 9.62 -3.81
CA THR A 252 -22.79 8.59 -4.87
C THR A 252 -22.06 9.11 -6.10
N SER A 253 -21.18 8.28 -6.67
CA SER A 253 -20.43 8.63 -7.87
C SER A 253 -21.26 8.50 -9.14
N PHE A 254 -20.73 9.02 -10.24
CA PHE A 254 -21.18 8.60 -11.56
C PHE A 254 -20.95 7.09 -11.77
N GLN A 255 -21.75 6.50 -12.67
CA GLN A 255 -21.70 5.08 -12.98
C GLN A 255 -20.53 4.73 -13.93
N PHE A 256 -19.98 3.54 -13.72
CA PHE A 256 -18.93 2.93 -14.50
C PHE A 256 -19.48 1.87 -15.42
N SER A 257 -19.19 1.99 -16.72
CA SER A 257 -19.64 1.03 -17.72
C SER A 257 -19.19 -0.39 -17.41
N CYS A 258 -20.15 -1.33 -17.44
CA CYS A 258 -19.89 -2.76 -17.37
C CYS A 258 -19.04 -3.24 -18.57
N ASN A 259 -19.02 -2.49 -19.68
CA ASN A 259 -18.23 -2.77 -20.88
C ASN A 259 -16.82 -2.21 -20.85
N THR A 260 -16.47 -1.35 -19.88
CA THR A 260 -15.08 -0.89 -19.74
C THR A 260 -14.20 -2.11 -19.46
N PRO A 261 -13.12 -2.32 -20.22
CA PRO A 261 -12.37 -3.57 -20.19
C PRO A 261 -11.82 -3.83 -18.78
N PRO A 262 -11.82 -5.09 -18.32
CA PRO A 262 -11.05 -5.52 -17.16
C PRO A 262 -9.56 -5.46 -17.54
N GLY A 263 -9.02 -4.25 -17.59
CA GLY A 263 -7.60 -3.97 -17.58
C GLY A 263 -7.21 -3.56 -16.17
N ASN A 264 -5.95 -3.77 -15.84
CA ASN A 264 -5.35 -3.54 -14.53
C ASN A 264 -5.23 -2.04 -14.18
N SER A 265 -6.30 -1.27 -14.37
CA SER A 265 -6.31 0.18 -14.29
C SER A 265 -6.83 0.65 -12.93
N GLN A 266 -6.35 1.81 -12.50
CA GLN A 266 -7.01 2.61 -11.46
C GLN A 266 -8.33 3.14 -11.98
N TRP A 267 -9.36 3.05 -11.16
CA TRP A 267 -10.68 3.61 -11.45
C TRP A 267 -10.90 4.82 -10.58
N VAL A 268 -11.15 5.95 -11.21
CA VAL A 268 -11.46 7.22 -10.55
C VAL A 268 -12.96 7.44 -10.61
N ALA A 269 -13.56 7.65 -9.43
CA ALA A 269 -14.98 7.86 -9.26
C ALA A 269 -15.28 9.16 -8.56
N LEU A 270 -15.66 10.17 -9.36
CA LEU A 270 -16.04 11.48 -8.85
C LEU A 270 -17.50 11.50 -8.41
N PHE A 271 -17.75 12.22 -7.32
CA PHE A 271 -19.09 12.53 -6.84
C PHE A 271 -19.69 13.72 -7.60
N GLY A 272 -21.02 13.82 -7.61
CA GLY A 272 -21.73 14.93 -8.27
C GLY A 272 -21.41 16.30 -7.66
N SER A 273 -20.99 16.32 -6.40
CA SER A 273 -20.50 17.49 -5.67
C SER A 273 -19.50 17.05 -4.59
N PRO A 274 -18.64 17.95 -4.09
CA PRO A 274 -17.79 17.66 -2.94
C PRO A 274 -18.62 17.23 -1.72
N ILE A 275 -18.15 16.24 -0.97
CA ILE A 275 -18.78 15.74 0.26
C ILE A 275 -17.91 16.10 1.46
N VAL A 276 -18.47 16.87 2.40
CA VAL A 276 -17.77 17.23 3.64
C VAL A 276 -17.95 16.13 4.67
N ILE A 277 -16.85 15.54 5.13
CA ILE A 277 -16.82 14.54 6.19
C ILE A 277 -16.25 15.17 7.45
N PRO A 278 -17.02 15.22 8.56
CA PRO A 278 -16.52 15.77 9.81
C PRO A 278 -15.31 15.00 10.37
N PRO A 279 -14.52 15.62 11.27
CA PRO A 279 -13.49 14.91 12.04
C PRO A 279 -14.07 13.74 12.83
N SER A 280 -13.27 12.71 13.10
CA SER A 280 -13.66 11.52 13.87
C SER A 280 -14.90 10.76 13.35
N SER A 281 -15.23 10.90 12.07
CA SER A 281 -16.36 10.22 11.45
C SER A 281 -15.99 8.80 11.05
N ASP A 282 -16.82 7.82 11.41
CA ASP A 282 -16.69 6.45 10.93
C ASP A 282 -17.46 6.29 9.62
N ILE A 283 -16.75 5.99 8.54
CA ILE A 283 -17.26 5.97 7.18
C ILE A 283 -16.94 4.65 6.47
N ARG A 284 -17.74 4.32 5.46
CA ARG A 284 -17.44 3.28 4.47
C ARG A 284 -17.33 3.88 3.08
N ILE A 285 -16.25 3.55 2.39
CA ILE A 285 -16.08 3.82 0.97
C ILE A 285 -16.44 2.52 0.25
N ALA A 286 -17.65 2.43 -0.27
CA ALA A 286 -18.22 1.20 -0.81
C ALA A 286 -18.34 1.23 -2.32
N ILE A 287 -18.13 0.08 -2.97
CA ILE A 287 -18.36 -0.16 -4.39
C ILE A 287 -19.51 -1.16 -4.50
N GLN A 288 -20.46 -0.86 -5.38
CA GLN A 288 -21.68 -1.63 -5.57
C GLN A 288 -22.16 -1.58 -7.02
N GLU A 289 -23.08 -2.49 -7.38
CA GLU A 289 -23.86 -2.37 -8.62
C GLU A 289 -24.92 -1.27 -8.50
N SER A 290 -25.18 -0.60 -9.62
CA SER A 290 -26.22 0.42 -9.72
C SER A 290 -27.62 -0.19 -9.84
N ALA A 291 -27.77 -1.22 -10.68
CA ALA A 291 -29.04 -1.84 -11.00
C ALA A 291 -29.32 -3.11 -10.16
N GLN A 292 -28.31 -3.62 -9.44
CA GLN A 292 -28.42 -4.77 -8.55
C GLN A 292 -29.05 -6.01 -9.22
N ALA A 293 -28.67 -6.27 -10.47
CA ALA A 293 -29.35 -7.27 -11.30
C ALA A 293 -28.56 -8.58 -11.44
N ASP A 294 -27.25 -8.57 -11.17
CA ASP A 294 -26.43 -9.73 -11.46
C ASP A 294 -26.43 -10.78 -10.33
N ALA A 295 -26.20 -12.04 -10.70
CA ALA A 295 -26.09 -13.17 -9.79
C ALA A 295 -24.61 -13.45 -9.41
N SER A 296 -24.38 -14.31 -8.41
CA SER A 296 -23.03 -14.61 -7.92
C SER A 296 -22.06 -15.19 -8.97
N GLY A 297 -22.56 -15.74 -10.08
CA GLY A 297 -21.76 -16.22 -11.21
C GLY A 297 -21.30 -15.12 -12.17
N ASN A 298 -21.92 -13.94 -12.11
CA ASN A 298 -21.64 -12.75 -12.92
C ASN A 298 -21.38 -11.60 -11.95
N ARG A 299 -20.13 -11.38 -11.55
CA ARG A 299 -19.83 -10.44 -10.47
C ARG A 299 -18.53 -9.69 -10.68
N TYR A 300 -18.39 -8.59 -9.96
CA TYR A 300 -17.12 -7.90 -9.81
C TYR A 300 -16.40 -8.33 -8.54
N ASN A 301 -15.08 -8.37 -8.58
CA ASN A 301 -14.24 -8.69 -7.43
C ASN A 301 -13.15 -7.63 -7.33
N LEU A 302 -12.89 -7.14 -6.12
CA LEU A 302 -11.76 -6.27 -5.86
C LEU A 302 -10.61 -7.07 -5.26
N ARG A 303 -9.39 -6.60 -5.46
CA ARG A 303 -8.22 -7.14 -4.76
C ARG A 303 -8.18 -6.60 -3.34
N THR A 304 -7.97 -7.48 -2.38
CA THR A 304 -7.71 -7.16 -0.98
C THR A 304 -6.27 -7.48 -0.64
N MET A 305 -5.77 -6.89 0.43
CA MET A 305 -4.46 -7.23 0.99
C MET A 305 -4.65 -7.82 2.39
N ASP A 306 -4.03 -8.97 2.62
CA ASP A 306 -3.96 -9.56 3.94
C ASP A 306 -2.83 -8.88 4.72
N LEU A 307 -3.17 -8.27 5.85
CA LEU A 307 -2.25 -7.52 6.68
C LEU A 307 -1.60 -8.42 7.71
N THR A 308 -0.30 -8.19 7.88
CA THR A 308 0.47 -8.74 8.99
C THR A 308 0.17 -7.96 10.29
N THR A 309 0.71 -8.40 11.42
CA THR A 309 0.54 -7.67 12.69
C THR A 309 1.20 -6.29 12.63
N ALA A 310 2.44 -6.21 12.13
CA ALA A 310 3.11 -4.94 11.87
C ALA A 310 2.42 -4.14 10.75
N GLY A 311 1.87 -4.81 9.74
CA GLY A 311 1.05 -4.17 8.70
C GLY A 311 -0.14 -3.40 9.29
N ARG A 312 -0.81 -3.96 10.29
CA ARG A 312 -1.94 -3.30 10.98
C ARG A 312 -1.56 -2.02 11.72
N THR A 313 -0.31 -1.87 12.18
CA THR A 313 0.10 -0.68 12.93
C THR A 313 0.29 0.55 12.05
N VAL A 314 0.55 0.35 10.76
CA VAL A 314 0.67 1.43 9.77
C VAL A 314 -0.64 1.71 9.02
N VAL A 315 -1.70 0.94 9.29
CA VAL A 315 -3.00 1.22 8.71
C VAL A 315 -3.55 2.51 9.32
N PRO A 316 -3.82 3.54 8.50
CA PRO A 316 -4.37 4.79 9.02
C PRO A 316 -5.74 4.51 9.62
N HIS A 317 -6.05 5.19 10.73
CA HIS A 317 -7.46 5.49 11.03
C HIS A 317 -8.36 4.25 11.22
N SER A 318 -7.80 3.16 11.76
CA SER A 318 -8.49 1.88 11.95
C SER A 318 -9.10 1.31 10.66
N ALA A 319 -8.51 1.65 9.52
CA ALA A 319 -9.03 1.24 8.23
C ALA A 319 -9.05 -0.30 8.11
N ARG A 320 -10.10 -0.84 7.51
CA ARG A 320 -10.32 -2.29 7.43
C ARG A 320 -11.22 -2.65 6.28
N TYR A 321 -11.03 -3.84 5.74
CA TYR A 321 -11.94 -4.42 4.77
C TYR A 321 -13.34 -4.56 5.39
N SER A 322 -14.37 -4.29 4.59
CA SER A 322 -15.76 -4.43 4.98
C SER A 322 -16.55 -4.94 3.78
N TYR A 323 -17.52 -5.82 4.00
CA TYR A 323 -18.42 -6.28 2.94
C TYR A 323 -19.86 -6.33 3.43
N TYR A 324 -20.79 -6.08 2.51
CA TYR A 324 -22.22 -6.16 2.76
C TYR A 324 -22.79 -7.36 2.03
N ASP A 325 -23.42 -8.28 2.77
CA ASP A 325 -23.89 -9.56 2.22
C ASP A 325 -25.30 -9.49 1.60
N GLY A 326 -25.95 -8.33 1.66
CA GLY A 326 -27.35 -8.12 1.31
C GLY A 326 -28.23 -7.77 2.52
N ALA A 327 -27.77 -8.09 3.72
CA ALA A 327 -28.45 -7.83 4.98
C ALA A 327 -27.55 -7.10 6.00
N ASN A 328 -26.29 -7.52 6.14
CA ASN A 328 -25.39 -7.04 7.19
C ASN A 328 -24.02 -6.68 6.64
N TRP A 329 -23.38 -5.71 7.31
CA TRP A 329 -21.96 -5.43 7.13
C TRP A 329 -21.13 -6.34 8.02
N THR A 330 -20.09 -6.95 7.44
CA THR A 330 -19.03 -7.65 8.18
C THR A 330 -17.70 -6.94 7.93
N ASP A 331 -16.92 -6.73 9.00
CA ASP A 331 -15.62 -6.07 8.93
C ASP A 331 -14.49 -7.09 9.23
N ASP A 332 -13.37 -6.96 8.53
CA ASP A 332 -12.18 -7.78 8.71
C ASP A 332 -10.94 -6.90 8.90
N ALA A 333 -10.47 -6.79 10.14
CA ALA A 333 -9.29 -5.99 10.49
C ALA A 333 -7.96 -6.66 10.08
N GLY A 334 -7.99 -7.93 9.66
CA GLY A 334 -6.85 -8.63 9.07
C GLY A 334 -6.65 -8.29 7.59
N ARG A 335 -7.56 -7.52 6.99
CA ARG A 335 -7.54 -7.19 5.57
C ARG A 335 -7.78 -5.72 5.32
N ILE A 336 -7.33 -5.27 4.15
CA ILE A 336 -7.70 -3.95 3.64
C ILE A 336 -8.11 -4.00 2.18
N LEU A 337 -8.95 -3.04 1.81
CA LEU A 337 -9.21 -2.69 0.43
C LEU A 337 -8.36 -1.45 0.08
N PRO A 338 -7.48 -1.50 -0.93
CA PRO A 338 -6.60 -0.38 -1.30
C PRO A 338 -7.37 0.78 -1.95
N VAL A 339 -8.27 1.44 -1.24
CA VAL A 339 -9.01 2.60 -1.77
C VAL A 339 -8.34 3.90 -1.33
N SER A 340 -8.40 4.92 -2.18
CA SER A 340 -8.03 6.29 -1.86
C SER A 340 -9.22 7.23 -2.00
N LEU A 341 -9.30 8.23 -1.14
CA LEU A 341 -10.13 9.40 -1.31
C LEU A 341 -9.40 10.43 -2.18
N ILE A 342 -10.15 11.09 -3.05
CA ILE A 342 -9.70 12.26 -3.82
C ILE A 342 -10.22 13.49 -3.07
N LEU A 343 -9.32 14.31 -2.55
CA LEU A 343 -9.66 15.46 -1.72
C LEU A 343 -9.63 16.75 -2.55
N ASP A 344 -10.53 17.67 -2.20
CA ASP A 344 -10.51 19.04 -2.72
C ASP A 344 -9.36 19.85 -2.09
N GLU A 345 -8.71 20.71 -2.86
CA GLU A 345 -7.57 21.50 -2.42
C GLU A 345 -7.97 22.72 -1.55
N VAL A 346 -9.27 23.05 -1.47
CA VAL A 346 -9.75 24.28 -0.80
C VAL A 346 -10.85 24.04 0.25
N PRO A 347 -10.66 24.48 1.51
CA PRO A 347 -9.45 24.28 2.29
C PRO A 347 -9.62 23.03 3.15
N PHE A 348 -8.60 22.17 3.10
CA PHE A 348 -8.21 21.38 4.27
C PHE A 348 -7.98 22.39 5.42
N THR A 349 -9.02 22.68 6.20
CA THR A 349 -8.88 23.54 7.39
C THR A 349 -8.29 22.64 8.46
N ALA A 350 -6.97 22.48 8.43
CA ALA A 350 -6.22 22.04 9.58
C ALA A 350 -6.48 23.08 10.68
N VAL A 351 -7.30 22.73 11.67
CA VAL A 351 -7.35 23.51 12.91
C VAL A 351 -5.93 23.42 13.48
N ALA A 352 -5.31 24.59 13.70
CA ALA A 352 -3.94 24.69 14.15
C ALA A 352 -3.70 23.85 15.42
N ALA A 353 -3.20 22.63 15.25
CA ALA A 353 -2.45 21.96 16.28
C ALA A 353 -1.07 22.62 16.29
N ALA A 354 -0.65 23.07 17.47
CA ALA A 354 0.72 23.53 17.68
C ALA A 354 1.68 22.39 17.32
N GLY A 355 2.34 22.50 16.15
CA GLY A 355 3.38 21.58 15.69
C GLY A 355 3.05 20.83 14.40
N GLY A 356 3.65 21.27 13.29
CA GLY A 356 3.83 20.46 12.07
C GLY A 356 2.83 20.75 10.94
N GLY A 357 3.05 21.83 10.19
CA GLY A 357 2.30 22.10 8.95
C GLY A 357 2.80 21.29 7.76
N ARG A 358 1.90 20.91 6.85
CA ARG A 358 2.20 20.58 5.45
C ARG A 358 1.07 21.00 4.50
N SER A 359 1.47 21.64 3.40
CA SER A 359 0.66 22.05 2.24
C SER A 359 0.37 20.88 1.28
N PRO A 360 -0.70 20.97 0.45
CA PRO A 360 -1.17 19.88 -0.38
C PRO A 360 -0.33 19.74 -1.66
N GLY A 361 0.13 18.53 -1.92
CA GLY A 361 0.62 18.09 -3.21
C GLY A 361 0.09 16.68 -3.44
N LEU A 362 -0.26 16.39 -4.69
CA LEU A 362 -0.74 15.09 -5.14
C LEU A 362 0.37 14.05 -4.95
N PHE A 363 0.35 13.40 -3.80
CA PHE A 363 1.32 12.41 -3.40
C PHE A 363 0.60 11.36 -2.56
N GLY A 364 0.58 10.12 -3.03
CA GLY A 364 0.26 8.94 -2.22
C GLY A 364 1.32 8.79 -1.14
N TYR A 365 1.11 9.48 -0.02
CA TYR A 365 1.82 9.21 1.22
C TYR A 365 0.93 8.27 2.05
N GLY A 366 1.44 7.06 2.33
CA GLY A 366 1.08 6.38 3.58
C GLY A 366 1.52 7.29 4.72
N PHE A 367 0.61 7.52 5.66
CA PHE A 367 0.77 8.45 6.77
C PHE A 367 1.93 8.07 7.70
#